data_AF-R6K302-F1
#
_entry.id   AF-R6K302-F1
#
_cell.length_a   1.000
_cell.length_b   1.000
_cell.length_c   1.000
_cell.angle_alpha   90.00
_cell.angle_beta   90.00
_cell.angle_gamma   90.00
#
_symmetry.space_group_name_H-M   'P 1'
#
loop_
_entity.id
_entity.type
_entity.pdbx_description
1 polymer ?
#
loop_
_entity_poly.entity_id
_entity_poly.type
_entity_poly.pdbx_seq_one_letter_code
_entity_poly.pdbx_strand_id
1 'polypeptide(L)'
;MNLSLAYDGEFGFTATLTVNMEPKNSGMYANLFYYNEQTGKLEFVSAGQIDSDGNVELAFTHASDYTIVVEANIMSDNSQVDNNADKTIPAPKTDDNISKYAWNNTIIIIIGICIILIIFGAVLYVRKKSGSEEE
;
A
#
# COMPACT_ATOMS: atom_id res chain seq x y z
N MET A 1 2.57 14.51 -13.99
CA MET A 1 4.03 14.77 -13.89
C MET A 1 4.70 13.47 -13.47
N ASN A 2 5.92 13.18 -13.93
CA ASN A 2 6.65 11.95 -13.58
C ASN A 2 7.96 12.28 -12.86
N LEU A 3 8.32 11.49 -11.86
CA LEU A 3 9.57 11.58 -11.10
C LEU A 3 10.16 10.17 -10.95
N SER A 4 11.45 10.00 -11.18
CA SER A 4 12.15 8.74 -10.98
C SER A 4 13.26 8.91 -9.96
N LEU A 5 13.34 8.00 -8.99
CA LEU A 5 14.39 7.95 -7.98
C LEU A 5 15.09 6.60 -8.07
N ALA A 6 16.39 6.61 -8.38
CA ALA A 6 17.19 5.39 -8.54
C ALA A 6 17.82 4.98 -7.20
N TYR A 7 17.08 4.21 -6.40
CA TYR A 7 17.58 3.56 -5.19
C TYR A 7 16.74 2.31 -4.89
N ASP A 8 17.41 1.20 -4.57
CA ASP A 8 16.75 -0.07 -4.31
C ASP A 8 16.42 -0.20 -2.81
N GLY A 9 15.14 -0.10 -2.48
CA GLY A 9 14.60 -0.36 -1.14
C GLY A 9 14.01 0.84 -0.42
N GLU A 10 13.59 0.62 0.82
CA GLU A 10 13.08 1.65 1.71
C GLU A 10 14.20 2.59 2.17
N PHE A 11 13.88 3.86 2.35
CA PHE A 11 14.81 4.89 2.84
C PHE A 11 15.16 4.72 4.32
N GLY A 12 14.30 4.08 5.11
CA GLY A 12 14.38 4.07 6.57
C GLY A 12 13.94 5.39 7.21
N PHE A 13 13.34 6.30 6.43
CA PHE A 13 12.69 7.54 6.88
C PHE A 13 11.58 7.92 5.89
N THR A 14 10.68 8.82 6.31
CA THR A 14 9.69 9.42 5.42
C THR A 14 10.27 10.64 4.74
N ALA A 15 10.37 10.62 3.42
CA ALA A 15 10.76 11.77 2.61
C ALA A 15 9.52 12.62 2.26
N THR A 16 9.73 13.93 2.11
CA THR A 16 8.71 14.87 1.65
C THR A 16 9.14 15.46 0.31
N LEU A 17 8.33 15.25 -0.71
CA LEU A 17 8.47 15.87 -2.03
C LEU A 17 7.64 17.14 -2.08
N THR A 18 8.29 18.29 -2.20
CA THR A 18 7.61 19.58 -2.42
C THR A 18 7.64 19.92 -3.91
N VAL A 19 6.46 20.11 -4.51
CA VAL A 19 6.34 20.40 -5.95
C VAL A 19 5.40 21.58 -6.15
N ASN A 20 5.76 22.47 -7.09
CA ASN A 20 4.84 23.50 -7.57
C ASN A 20 3.99 22.93 -8.72
N MET A 21 2.69 22.80 -8.49
CA MET A 21 1.66 22.35 -9.42
C MET A 21 0.98 23.51 -10.14
N GLU A 22 1.54 24.72 -10.08
CA GLU A 22 0.98 25.98 -10.55
C GLU A 22 -0.23 26.49 -9.71
N PRO A 23 -0.30 27.79 -9.38
CA PRO A 23 -1.39 28.38 -8.59
C PRO A 23 -2.80 28.15 -9.16
N LYS A 24 -2.93 27.96 -10.48
CA LYS A 24 -4.23 27.67 -11.12
C LYS A 24 -4.88 26.37 -10.62
N ASN A 25 -4.08 25.49 -10.02
CA ASN A 25 -4.53 24.22 -9.47
C ASN A 25 -4.80 24.26 -7.96
N SER A 26 -4.73 25.45 -7.34
CA SER A 26 -5.05 25.66 -5.92
C SER A 26 -6.38 25.04 -5.52
N GLY A 27 -6.41 24.37 -4.38
CA GLY A 27 -7.58 23.69 -3.83
C GLY A 27 -7.86 22.29 -4.42
N MET A 28 -7.23 21.92 -5.54
CA MET A 28 -7.21 20.53 -6.03
C MET A 28 -6.19 19.69 -5.25
N TYR A 29 -6.27 18.37 -5.42
CA TYR A 29 -5.33 17.41 -4.82
C TYR A 29 -4.31 16.95 -5.84
N ALA A 30 -3.04 16.97 -5.45
CA ALA A 30 -2.01 16.19 -6.13
C ALA A 30 -1.97 14.79 -5.50
N ASN A 31 -2.17 13.77 -6.32
CA ASN A 31 -2.18 12.36 -5.91
C ASN A 31 -0.90 11.71 -6.42
N LEU A 32 -0.08 11.19 -5.50
CA LEU A 32 1.15 10.48 -5.79
C LEU A 32 0.86 8.99 -5.95
N PHE A 33 1.32 8.42 -7.05
CA PHE A 33 1.25 7.00 -7.34
C PHE A 33 2.63 6.47 -7.68
N TYR A 34 2.92 5.22 -7.32
CA TYR A 34 4.05 4.48 -7.88
C TYR A 34 3.55 3.43 -8.87
N TYR A 35 4.37 3.09 -9.86
CA TYR A 35 4.06 2.00 -10.77
C TYR A 35 4.55 0.66 -10.20
N ASN A 36 3.61 -0.22 -9.86
CA ASN A 36 3.95 -1.58 -9.45
C ASN A 36 4.11 -2.45 -10.69
N GLU A 37 5.35 -2.76 -11.06
CA GLU A 37 5.66 -3.61 -12.22
C GLU A 37 5.12 -5.05 -12.09
N GLN A 38 4.92 -5.55 -10.87
CA GLN A 38 4.40 -6.91 -10.65
C GLN A 38 2.91 -6.99 -10.99
N THR A 39 2.14 -5.95 -10.66
CA THR A 39 0.69 -5.89 -10.91
C THR A 39 0.35 -5.15 -12.20
N GLY A 40 1.29 -4.37 -12.74
CA GLY A 40 1.12 -3.49 -13.89
C GLY A 40 0.21 -2.29 -13.61
N LYS A 41 0.03 -1.90 -12.34
CA LYS A 41 -0.92 -0.86 -11.92
C LYS A 41 -0.24 0.28 -11.17
N LEU A 42 -0.87 1.45 -11.22
CA LEU A 42 -0.55 2.56 -10.34
C LEU A 42 -1.13 2.28 -8.95
N GLU A 43 -0.29 2.36 -7.94
CA GLU A 43 -0.68 2.19 -6.54
C GLU A 43 -0.56 3.52 -5.81
N PHE A 44 -1.61 3.88 -5.10
CA PHE A 44 -1.70 5.15 -4.37
C PHE A 44 -0.68 5.17 -3.23
N VAL A 45 0.06 6.28 -3.13
CA VAL A 45 1.10 6.50 -2.09
C VAL A 45 0.63 7.53 -1.09
N SER A 46 0.31 8.73 -1.57
CA SER A 46 -0.12 9.86 -0.74
C SER A 46 -0.85 10.90 -1.57
N ALA A 47 -1.51 11.84 -0.89
CA ALA A 47 -2.08 13.01 -1.53
C ALA A 47 -1.87 14.25 -0.66
N GLY A 48 -1.78 15.40 -1.32
CA GLY A 48 -1.73 16.71 -0.67
C GLY A 48 -2.61 17.70 -1.42
N GLN A 49 -3.26 18.61 -0.69
CA GLN A 49 -3.99 19.70 -1.31
C GLN A 49 -3.01 20.78 -1.77
N ILE A 50 -3.21 21.28 -2.98
CA ILE A 50 -2.38 22.33 -3.58
C ILE A 50 -2.74 23.67 -2.94
N ASP A 51 -1.75 24.37 -2.40
CA ASP A 51 -1.93 25.67 -1.76
C ASP A 51 -2.13 26.81 -2.77
N SER A 52 -2.35 28.02 -2.25
CA SER A 52 -2.59 29.22 -3.06
C SER A 52 -1.40 29.63 -3.93
N ASP A 53 -0.19 29.23 -3.54
CA ASP A 53 1.05 29.49 -4.29
C ASP A 53 1.34 28.36 -5.30
N GLY A 54 0.46 27.36 -5.35
CA GLY A 54 0.57 26.19 -6.21
C GLY A 54 1.46 25.10 -5.64
N ASN A 55 1.96 25.18 -4.40
CA ASN A 55 2.83 24.16 -3.83
C ASN A 55 2.02 23.04 -3.18
N VAL A 56 2.62 21.85 -3.14
CA VAL A 56 2.09 20.69 -2.43
C VAL A 56 3.24 19.88 -1.87
N GLU A 57 3.01 19.26 -0.71
CA GLU A 57 3.92 18.32 -0.07
C GLU A 57 3.34 16.90 -0.16
N LEU A 58 4.16 15.95 -0.63
CA LEU A 58 3.79 14.54 -0.82
C LEU A 58 4.78 13.65 -0.08
N ALA A 59 4.27 12.80 0.81
CA ALA A 59 5.09 11.89 1.62
C ALA A 59 5.29 10.53 0.93
N PHE A 60 6.48 9.95 1.06
CA PHE A 60 6.84 8.64 0.51
C PHE A 60 8.06 8.03 1.25
N THR A 61 8.26 6.70 1.18
CA THR A 61 9.25 5.99 2.02
C THR A 61 10.28 5.15 1.27
N HIS A 62 10.12 4.96 -0.04
CA HIS A 62 11.08 4.24 -0.89
C HIS A 62 11.31 5.00 -2.19
N ALA A 63 12.31 4.60 -2.95
CA ALA A 63 12.56 5.14 -4.28
C ALA A 63 11.81 4.30 -5.32
N SER A 64 11.24 4.96 -6.32
CA SER A 64 10.45 4.34 -7.38
C SER A 64 10.27 5.29 -8.56
N ASP A 65 9.55 4.82 -9.57
CA ASP A 65 8.95 5.65 -10.60
C ASP A 65 7.57 6.11 -10.14
N TYR A 66 7.44 7.42 -9.96
CA TYR A 66 6.24 8.08 -9.46
C TYR A 66 5.52 8.86 -10.55
N THR A 67 4.19 8.82 -10.49
CA THR A 67 3.28 9.65 -11.27
C THR A 67 2.45 10.51 -10.34
N ILE A 68 2.35 11.80 -10.65
CA ILE A 68 1.49 12.74 -9.93
C ILE A 68 0.32 13.16 -10.81
N VAL A 69 -0.89 12.96 -10.30
CA VAL A 69 -2.17 13.30 -10.95
C VAL A 69 -2.89 14.38 -10.14
N VAL A 70 -3.29 15.47 -10.80
CA VAL A 70 -4.07 16.56 -10.18
C VAL A 70 -5.55 16.30 -10.42
N GLU A 71 -6.35 16.29 -9.34
CA GLU A 71 -7.78 16.01 -9.39
C GLU A 71 -8.53 16.73 -8.27
N ALA A 72 -9.86 16.90 -8.42
CA ALA A 72 -10.69 17.50 -7.38
C ALA A 72 -10.79 16.65 -6.09
N ASN A 73 -10.48 15.36 -6.16
CA ASN A 73 -10.62 14.41 -5.05
C ASN A 73 -9.33 13.61 -4.84
N ILE A 74 -9.20 13.05 -3.63
CA ILE A 74 -8.16 12.06 -3.33
C ILE A 74 -8.57 10.74 -4.01
N MET A 75 -7.68 10.20 -4.85
CA MET A 75 -7.93 9.02 -5.68
C MET A 75 -7.60 7.69 -4.95
N SER A 76 -7.59 7.68 -3.63
CA SER A 76 -7.30 6.46 -2.88
C SER A 76 -8.49 5.51 -2.94
N ASP A 77 -8.25 4.27 -3.38
CA ASP A 77 -9.24 3.18 -3.34
C ASP A 77 -9.58 2.74 -1.90
N ASN A 78 -8.90 3.32 -0.90
CA ASN A 78 -9.15 3.03 0.50
C ASN A 78 -10.29 3.90 1.05
N SER A 79 -11.39 3.24 1.43
CA SER A 79 -12.36 3.73 2.42
C SER A 79 -11.68 3.91 3.78
N GLN A 80 -10.74 4.86 3.88
CA GLN A 80 -10.00 5.15 5.09
C GLN A 80 -10.31 6.58 5.52
N VAL A 81 -11.16 6.61 6.55
CA VAL A 81 -11.46 7.69 7.48
C VAL A 81 -10.49 8.87 7.36
N ASP A 82 -11.03 9.95 6.82
CA ASP A 82 -10.81 11.33 7.22
C ASP A 82 -10.14 11.48 8.60
N ASN A 83 -8.82 11.61 8.60
CA ASN A 83 -8.10 12.28 9.68
C ASN A 83 -7.69 13.66 9.18
N ASN A 84 -8.66 14.55 9.06
CA ASN A 84 -8.40 15.97 8.96
C ASN A 84 -8.49 16.61 10.35
N ALA A 85 -7.53 17.49 10.62
CA ALA A 85 -7.43 18.43 11.73
C ALA A 85 -7.07 17.84 13.11
N ASP A 86 -5.83 18.03 13.55
CA ASP A 86 -5.48 19.23 14.34
C ASP A 86 -4.03 19.18 14.80
N LYS A 87 -3.42 20.36 14.81
CA LYS A 87 -2.06 20.63 15.24
C LYS A 87 -2.05 20.66 16.77
N THR A 88 -1.76 19.55 17.43
CA THR A 88 -1.21 19.55 18.80
C THR A 88 -0.38 18.29 18.97
N ILE A 89 0.91 18.45 19.26
CA ILE A 89 1.81 17.35 19.66
C ILE A 89 1.44 16.93 21.09
N PRO A 90 1.16 15.64 21.36
CA PRO A 90 1.46 15.04 22.65
C PRO A 90 2.62 14.05 22.50
N ALA A 91 3.41 13.97 23.56
CA ALA A 91 4.60 13.15 23.75
C ALA A 91 4.44 11.67 23.30
N PRO A 92 5.55 11.00 22.94
CA PRO A 92 5.51 9.67 22.35
C PRO A 92 4.97 8.67 23.36
N LYS A 93 3.87 8.01 23.02
CA LYS A 93 3.49 6.75 23.63
C LYS A 93 3.87 5.64 22.68
N THR A 94 4.75 4.79 23.18
CA THR A 94 5.10 3.51 22.58
C THR A 94 3.84 2.66 22.55
N ASP A 95 3.16 2.65 21.42
CA ASP A 95 2.13 1.67 21.12
C ASP A 95 2.68 0.81 19.99
N ASP A 96 3.09 -0.39 20.36
CA ASP A 96 3.54 -1.45 19.48
C ASP A 96 2.40 -1.75 18.50
N ASN A 97 2.44 -1.12 17.33
CA ASN A 97 1.59 -1.47 16.21
C ASN A 97 2.11 -2.79 15.62
N ILE A 98 1.87 -3.88 16.34
CA ILE A 98 1.54 -5.13 15.71
C ILE A 98 0.35 -4.77 14.82
N SER A 99 0.61 -4.56 13.53
CA SER A 99 -0.42 -4.47 12.50
C SER A 99 -1.25 -5.73 12.66
N LYS A 100 -2.34 -5.58 13.42
CA LYS A 100 -3.30 -6.62 13.70
C LYS A 100 -3.82 -6.99 12.34
N TYR A 101 -3.29 -8.09 11.79
CA TYR A 101 -3.89 -8.84 10.71
C TYR A 101 -5.36 -8.90 11.07
N ALA A 102 -6.17 -8.04 10.46
CA ALA A 102 -7.59 -8.01 10.70
C ALA A 102 -8.06 -9.36 10.16
N TRP A 103 -8.23 -10.31 11.07
CA TRP A 103 -8.69 -11.66 10.80
C TRP A 103 -10.15 -11.52 10.36
N ASN A 104 -10.37 -11.16 9.09
CA ASN A 104 -11.66 -11.31 8.46
C ASN A 104 -12.04 -12.78 8.61
N ASN A 105 -13.25 -13.07 9.11
CA ASN A 105 -13.75 -14.44 9.24
C ASN A 105 -13.55 -15.27 7.96
N THR A 106 -13.60 -14.61 6.80
CA THR A 106 -13.32 -15.20 5.48
C THR A 106 -11.89 -15.74 5.36
N ILE A 107 -10.88 -15.02 5.85
CA ILE A 107 -9.47 -15.44 5.79
C ILE A 107 -9.22 -16.67 6.66
N ILE A 108 -9.86 -16.74 7.83
CA ILE A 108 -9.79 -17.89 8.75
C ILE A 108 -10.35 -19.15 8.08
N ILE A 109 -11.49 -19.01 7.41
CA ILE A 109 -12.16 -20.12 6.71
C ILE A 109 -11.28 -20.64 5.56
N ILE A 110 -10.62 -19.75 4.79
CA ILE A 110 -9.73 -20.13 3.69
C ILE A 110 -8.54 -20.94 4.20
N ILE A 111 -7.89 -20.49 5.28
CA ILE A 111 -6.74 -21.20 5.86
C ILE A 111 -7.13 -22.61 6.33
N GLY A 112 -8.30 -22.76 6.95
CA GLY A 112 -8.82 -24.06 7.38
C GLY A 112 -9.02 -25.04 6.21
N ILE A 113 -9.59 -24.57 5.09
CA ILE A 113 -9.81 -25.40 3.90
C ILE A 113 -8.46 -25.83 3.29
N CYS A 114 -7.49 -24.92 3.18
CA CYS A 114 -6.16 -25.24 2.65
C CYS A 114 -5.47 -26.34 3.46
N ILE A 115 -5.54 -26.30 4.79
CA ILE A 115 -4.92 -27.34 5.65
C ILE A 115 -5.59 -28.71 5.42
N ILE A 116 -6.92 -28.76 5.31
CA ILE A 116 -7.64 -30.01 5.06
C ILE A 116 -7.26 -30.61 3.70
N LEU A 117 -7.13 -29.77 2.66
CA LEU A 117 -6.73 -30.23 1.32
C LEU A 117 -5.30 -30.80 1.29
N ILE A 118 -4.36 -30.20 2.01
CA ILE A 118 -2.98 -30.69 2.09
C ILE A 118 -2.93 -32.07 2.77
N ILE A 119 -3.67 -32.24 3.86
CA ILE A 119 -3.74 -33.53 4.58
C ILE A 119 -4.39 -34.61 3.70
N PHE A 120 -5.50 -34.29 3.04
CA PHE A 120 -6.19 -35.25 2.17
C PHE A 120 -5.33 -35.64 0.96
N GLY A 121 -4.66 -34.66 0.35
CA GLY A 121 -3.72 -34.88 -0.75
C GLY A 121 -2.53 -35.76 -0.34
N ALA A 122 -1.94 -35.52 0.83
CA ALA A 122 -0.83 -36.33 1.35
C ALA A 122 -1.24 -37.78 1.61
N VAL A 123 -2.43 -38.01 2.18
CA VAL A 123 -2.94 -39.37 2.44
C VAL A 123 -3.22 -40.13 1.13
N LEU A 124 -3.80 -39.47 0.13
CA LEU A 124 -4.01 -40.06 -1.19
C LEU A 124 -2.69 -40.32 -1.92
N TYR A 125 -1.71 -39.42 -1.79
CA TYR A 125 -0.39 -39.58 -2.39
C TYR A 125 0.36 -40.79 -1.82
N VAL A 126 0.35 -40.96 -0.49
CA VAL A 126 0.98 -42.11 0.18
C VAL A 126 0.29 -43.42 -0.22
N ARG A 127 -1.05 -43.46 -0.25
CA ARG A 127 -1.80 -44.65 -0.70
C ARG A 127 -1.54 -45.00 -2.17
N LYS A 128 -1.42 -43.99 -3.03
CA LYS A 128 -1.11 -44.20 -4.45
C LYS A 128 0.31 -44.73 -4.66
N LYS A 129 1.28 -44.28 -3.84
CA LYS A 129 2.66 -44.78 -3.90
C LYS A 129 2.79 -46.21 -3.37
N SER A 130 2.06 -46.57 -2.31
CA SER A 130 2.11 -47.94 -1.76
C SER A 130 1.41 -48.99 -2.62
N GLY A 131 0.59 -48.58 -3.60
CA GLY A 131 -0.10 -49.49 -4.52
C GLY A 131 0.60 -49.71 -5.85
N SER A 132 1.71 -49.00 -6.12
CA SER A 132 2.47 -49.13 -7.38
C SER A 132 3.84 -49.79 -7.21
N GLU A 133 4.16 -50.29 -6.01
CA GLU A 133 5.37 -51.06 -5.72
C GLU A 133 5.10 -52.58 -5.65
N GLU A 134 3.87 -53.02 -5.93
CA GLU A 134 3.50 -54.43 -6.10
C GLU A 134 2.80 -54.65 -7.46
N GLU A 135 3.54 -54.52 -8.56
CA GLU A 135 3.31 -55.27 -9.81
C GLU A 135 4.61 -55.35 -10.65
#